data_AF-A0A2Z2KXD2-F1
#
_entry.id   AF-A0A2Z2KXD2-F1
#
_cell.length_a   1.000
_cell.length_b   1.000
_cell.length_c   1.000
_cell.angle_alpha   90.00
_cell.angle_beta   90.00
_cell.angle_gamma   90.00
#
_symmetry.space_group_name_H-M   'P 1'
#
loop_
_entity.id
_entity.type
_entity.pdbx_description
1 polymer ?
#
loop_
_entity_poly.entity_id
_entity_poly.type
_entity_poly.pdbx_seq_one_letter_code
_entity_poly.pdbx_strand_id
1 'polypeptide(L)'
;MAIIRRSAQPEDNKCYQGEVDRVDYLPNTTTNFGTRDILRIVFKLDDQGMQTNVSERYNLPLIPESRLGRVITTLLGGIPEELDTDQLIGLSCRVLIEHRYLSDGNLWNGVKEVLPLLHATDNDTLEVIPAITNSVSPSTMDLSIPSIMKKTKVLPISGIKSALAKRSQIKSSPSFDAALLFESDESDESESNEE
;
A
#
# COMPACT_ATOMS: atom_id res chain seq x y z
N MET A 1 -26.63 -10.70 31.51
CA MET A 1 -26.13 -9.38 31.09
C MET A 1 -25.90 -9.39 29.59
N ALA A 2 -26.71 -8.68 28.82
CA ALA A 2 -26.52 -8.57 27.38
C ALA A 2 -25.49 -7.47 27.11
N ILE A 3 -24.32 -7.84 26.58
CA ILE A 3 -23.32 -6.88 26.11
C ILE A 3 -23.86 -6.34 24.79
N ILE A 4 -24.49 -5.16 24.84
CA ILE A 4 -24.88 -4.40 23.65
C ILE A 4 -23.58 -3.97 22.97
N ARG A 5 -23.13 -4.76 21.99
CA ARG A 5 -22.04 -4.35 21.09
C ARG A 5 -22.60 -3.21 20.23
N ARG A 6 -22.31 -1.97 20.60
CA ARG A 6 -22.51 -0.82 19.71
C ARG A 6 -21.78 -1.15 18.41
N SER A 7 -22.52 -1.25 17.32
CA SER A 7 -21.98 -1.33 15.98
C SER A 7 -21.10 -0.10 15.77
N ALA A 8 -19.78 -0.29 15.79
CA ALA A 8 -18.83 0.75 15.43
C ALA A 8 -19.14 1.16 13.99
N GLN A 9 -19.58 2.40 13.80
CA GLN A 9 -19.76 2.99 12.49
C GLN A 9 -18.35 3.19 11.91
N PRO A 10 -18.00 2.52 10.80
CA PRO A 10 -16.65 2.56 10.24
C PRO A 10 -16.48 3.79 9.33
N GLU A 11 -16.52 5.02 9.86
CA GLU A 11 -16.79 6.17 8.98
C GLU A 11 -15.78 7.33 8.98
N ASP A 12 -14.70 7.30 9.78
CA ASP A 12 -13.71 8.38 9.70
C ASP A 12 -12.39 7.89 9.10
N ASN A 13 -12.40 7.52 7.81
CA ASN A 13 -11.14 7.43 7.07
C ASN A 13 -10.59 8.86 6.94
N LYS A 14 -9.54 9.19 7.71
CA LYS A 14 -8.90 10.50 7.66
C LYS A 14 -7.78 10.47 6.64
N CYS A 15 -7.70 11.53 5.85
CA CYS A 15 -6.66 11.73 4.84
C CYS A 15 -5.60 12.65 5.42
N TYR A 16 -4.34 12.22 5.36
CA TYR A 16 -3.20 12.95 5.89
C TYR A 16 -2.26 13.33 4.77
N GLN A 17 -1.67 14.51 4.85
CA GLN A 17 -0.54 14.85 4.01
C GLN A 17 0.72 14.25 4.60
N GLY A 18 1.60 13.72 3.77
CA GLY A 18 2.84 13.15 4.23
C GLY A 18 3.88 12.99 3.13
N GLU A 19 5.00 12.41 3.51
CA GLU A 19 6.11 12.08 2.65
C GLU A 19 6.58 10.65 2.91
N VAL A 20 7.22 10.04 1.92
CA VAL A 20 7.89 8.75 2.10
C VAL A 20 9.21 9.00 2.84
N ASP A 21 9.32 8.52 4.07
CA ASP A 21 10.50 8.68 4.91
C ASP A 21 11.56 7.61 4.59
N ARG A 22 11.12 6.35 4.51
CA ARG A 22 12.02 5.21 4.35
C ARG A 22 11.36 4.05 3.63
N VAL A 23 12.16 3.32 2.84
CA VAL A 23 11.74 2.09 2.17
C VAL A 23 12.70 0.96 2.54
N ASP A 24 12.16 -0.12 3.12
CA ASP A 24 12.92 -1.31 3.50
C ASP A 24 12.52 -2.49 2.60
N TYR A 25 13.51 -3.12 1.96
CA TYR A 25 13.32 -4.39 1.27
C TYR A 25 13.61 -5.57 2.22
N LEU A 26 12.62 -6.44 2.39
CA LEU A 26 12.65 -7.59 3.29
C LEU A 26 12.55 -8.90 2.48
N PRO A 27 13.68 -9.44 2.00
CA PRO A 27 13.69 -10.66 1.21
C PRO A 27 13.35 -11.89 2.07
N ASN A 28 12.75 -12.90 1.44
CA ASN A 28 12.49 -14.21 2.04
C ASN A 28 11.72 -14.17 3.37
N THR A 29 10.75 -13.27 3.51
CA THR A 29 9.93 -13.19 4.74
C THR A 29 8.94 -14.34 4.79
N THR A 30 8.98 -15.13 5.87
CA THR A 30 8.05 -16.25 6.09
C THR A 30 6.68 -15.74 6.52
N THR A 31 5.66 -15.98 5.70
CA THR A 31 4.25 -15.72 6.04
C THR A 31 3.48 -17.03 6.19
N ASN A 32 2.24 -16.96 6.70
CA ASN A 32 1.34 -18.12 6.74
C ASN A 32 1.08 -18.73 5.35
N PHE A 33 1.37 -17.99 4.26
CA PHE A 33 1.18 -18.40 2.88
C PHE A 33 2.49 -18.75 2.16
N GLY A 34 3.57 -18.97 2.93
CA GLY A 34 4.90 -19.28 2.42
C GLY A 34 5.86 -18.09 2.47
N THR A 35 7.08 -18.32 1.98
CA THR A 35 8.14 -17.33 1.88
C THR A 35 7.87 -16.37 0.73
N ARG A 36 7.89 -15.07 1.01
CA ARG A 36 7.68 -14.01 0.02
C ARG A 36 8.56 -12.80 0.32
N ASP A 37 8.88 -12.06 -0.73
CA ASP A 37 9.57 -10.78 -0.58
C ASP A 37 8.56 -9.68 -0.27
N ILE A 38 8.91 -8.83 0.68
CA ILE A 38 8.07 -7.76 1.17
C ILE A 38 8.81 -6.44 1.04
N LEU A 39 8.13 -5.42 0.53
CA LEU A 39 8.58 -4.04 0.58
C LEU A 39 7.83 -3.34 1.71
N ARG A 40 8.53 -2.77 2.67
CA ARG A 40 7.93 -1.97 3.75
C ARG A 40 8.20 -0.50 3.45
N ILE A 41 7.14 0.29 3.38
CA ILE A 41 7.23 1.74 3.18
C ILE A 41 6.80 2.42 4.48
N VAL A 42 7.64 3.33 4.96
CA VAL A 42 7.38 4.18 6.12
C VAL A 42 7.00 5.56 5.60
N PHE A 43 5.79 5.98 5.91
CA PHE A 43 5.27 7.30 5.62
C PHE A 43 5.37 8.17 6.86
N LYS A 44 5.83 9.39 6.68
CA LYS A 44 5.82 10.43 7.70
C LYS A 44 4.65 11.36 7.41
N LEU A 45 3.66 11.32 8.29
CA LEU A 45 2.40 12.05 8.16
C LEU A 45 2.42 13.29 9.05
N ASP A 46 1.87 14.38 8.57
CA ASP A 46 1.64 15.60 9.34
C ASP A 46 0.16 15.69 9.75
N ASP A 47 -0.10 15.72 11.05
CA ASP A 47 -1.42 16.02 11.63
C ASP A 47 -1.31 17.25 12.53
N GLN A 48 -1.72 18.41 12.02
CA GLN A 48 -1.76 19.67 12.78
C GLN A 48 -0.41 20.05 13.42
N GLY A 49 0.70 19.77 12.75
CA GLY A 49 2.05 20.05 13.23
C GLY A 49 2.67 18.93 14.06
N MET A 50 1.94 17.85 14.34
CA MET A 50 2.50 16.62 14.89
C MET A 50 2.88 15.65 13.79
N GLN A 51 4.15 15.27 13.75
CA GLN A 51 4.65 14.27 12.80
C GLN A 51 4.47 12.88 13.37
N THR A 52 3.80 12.00 12.63
CA THR A 52 3.58 10.60 13.01
C THR A 52 4.06 9.68 11.89
N ASN A 53 4.74 8.58 12.27
CA ASN A 53 5.23 7.62 11.30
C ASN A 53 4.29 6.43 11.20
N VAL A 54 3.86 6.10 9.98
CA VAL A 54 3.02 4.95 9.68
C VAL A 54 3.76 4.04 8.72
N SER A 55 3.90 2.76 9.07
CA SER A 55 4.58 1.79 8.20
C SER A 55 3.60 0.76 7.65
N GLU A 56 3.59 0.58 6.33
CA GLU A 56 2.77 -0.43 5.64
C GLU A 56 3.69 -1.43 4.93
N ARG A 57 3.26 -2.71 4.89
CA ARG A 57 3.96 -3.80 4.21
C ARG A 57 3.24 -4.20 2.93
N TYR A 58 3.98 -4.25 1.84
CA TYR A 58 3.50 -4.60 0.52
C TYR A 58 4.18 -5.88 0.02
N ASN A 59 3.41 -6.82 -0.49
CA ASN A 59 3.94 -8.06 -1.06
C ASN A 59 4.36 -7.83 -2.52
N LEU A 60 5.48 -8.40 -2.92
CA LEU A 60 5.88 -8.53 -4.33
C LEU A 60 5.12 -9.71 -5.00
N PRO A 61 4.91 -9.69 -6.33
CA PRO A 61 5.57 -8.87 -7.36
C PRO A 61 4.94 -7.48 -7.61
N LEU A 62 5.71 -6.61 -8.28
CA LEU A 62 5.27 -5.29 -8.73
C LEU A 62 4.44 -5.42 -10.01
N ILE A 63 3.12 -5.57 -9.85
CA ILE A 63 2.14 -5.61 -10.95
C ILE A 63 1.10 -4.50 -10.79
N PRO A 64 0.53 -3.93 -11.87
CA PRO A 64 -0.39 -2.79 -11.80
C PRO A 64 -1.60 -3.00 -10.89
N GLU A 65 -2.14 -4.21 -10.86
CA GLU A 65 -3.33 -4.54 -10.09
C GLU A 65 -3.04 -4.72 -8.60
N SER A 66 -1.77 -4.93 -8.22
CA SER A 66 -1.36 -5.12 -6.83
C SER A 66 -1.44 -3.83 -6.02
N ARG A 67 -1.58 -3.94 -4.69
CA ARG A 67 -1.52 -2.78 -3.80
C ARG A 67 -0.21 -2.02 -3.96
N LEU A 68 0.91 -2.73 -4.12
CA LEU A 68 2.22 -2.11 -4.36
C LEU A 68 2.23 -1.33 -5.68
N GLY A 69 1.81 -1.97 -6.77
CA GLY A 69 1.78 -1.35 -8.10
C GLY A 69 0.95 -0.07 -8.15
N ARG A 70 -0.20 -0.04 -7.47
CA ARG A 70 -0.99 1.18 -7.32
C ARG A 70 -0.25 2.28 -6.58
N VAL A 71 0.41 1.97 -5.46
CA VAL A 71 1.19 2.95 -4.69
C VAL A 71 2.35 3.50 -5.53
N ILE A 72 3.11 2.63 -6.20
CA ILE A 72 4.22 3.05 -7.07
C ILE A 72 3.70 3.91 -8.23
N THR A 73 2.60 3.51 -8.86
CA THR A 73 1.97 4.30 -9.94
C THR A 73 1.51 5.66 -9.43
N THR A 74 0.95 5.74 -8.22
CA THR A 74 0.55 7.02 -7.63
C THR A 74 1.75 7.92 -7.34
N LEU A 75 2.86 7.37 -6.84
CA LEU A 75 4.03 8.14 -6.44
C LEU A 75 4.90 8.57 -7.63
N LEU A 76 5.12 7.68 -8.60
CA LEU A 76 6.02 7.89 -9.74
C LEU A 76 5.28 8.24 -11.05
N GLY A 77 3.95 8.15 -11.07
CA GLY A 77 3.13 8.33 -12.28
C GLY A 77 3.09 7.11 -13.21
N GLY A 78 3.81 6.03 -12.87
CA GLY A 78 3.89 4.79 -13.67
C GLY A 78 4.63 3.68 -12.93
N ILE A 79 4.65 2.48 -13.51
CA ILE A 79 5.38 1.34 -12.96
C ILE A 79 6.70 1.21 -13.72
N PRO A 80 7.85 1.43 -13.07
CA PRO A 80 9.13 1.26 -13.71
C PRO A 80 9.42 -0.24 -13.95
N GLU A 81 10.24 -0.54 -14.94
CA GLU A 81 10.71 -1.91 -15.21
C GLU A 81 11.56 -2.44 -14.05
N GLU A 82 12.42 -1.58 -13.50
CA GLU A 82 13.23 -1.84 -12.31
C GLU A 82 12.88 -0.80 -11.23
N LEU A 83 12.50 -1.26 -10.03
CA LEU A 83 12.15 -0.37 -8.93
C LEU A 83 13.41 0.00 -8.14
N ASP A 84 13.84 1.25 -8.31
CA ASP A 84 14.82 1.88 -7.44
C ASP A 84 14.12 2.46 -6.20
N THR A 85 14.40 1.89 -5.03
CA THR A 85 13.74 2.28 -3.77
C THR A 85 14.12 3.68 -3.32
N ASP A 86 15.30 4.16 -3.71
CA ASP A 86 15.81 5.46 -3.29
C ASP A 86 15.02 6.60 -3.96
N GLN A 87 14.48 6.36 -5.15
CA GLN A 87 13.62 7.32 -5.86
C GLN A 87 12.27 7.56 -5.16
N LEU A 88 11.85 6.65 -4.28
CA LEU A 88 10.61 6.81 -3.54
C LEU A 88 10.76 7.74 -2.35
N ILE A 89 11.95 7.86 -1.78
CA ILE A 89 12.22 8.62 -0.56
C ILE A 89 12.05 10.13 -0.83
N GLY A 90 11.35 10.82 0.07
CA GLY A 90 11.05 12.25 -0.04
C GLY A 90 9.89 12.60 -0.96
N LEU A 91 9.23 11.60 -1.58
CA LEU A 91 8.04 11.87 -2.39
C LEU A 91 6.84 12.24 -1.51
N SER A 92 6.30 13.43 -1.75
CA SER A 92 5.09 13.92 -1.11
C SER A 92 3.84 13.19 -1.62
N CYS A 93 2.96 12.81 -0.71
CA CYS A 93 1.72 12.12 -1.03
C CYS A 93 0.61 12.46 -0.03
N ARG A 94 -0.60 11.97 -0.32
CA ARG A 94 -1.69 11.93 0.65
C ARG A 94 -1.97 10.49 1.01
N VAL A 95 -2.05 10.19 2.29
CA VAL A 95 -2.28 8.84 2.80
C VAL A 95 -3.64 8.79 3.47
N LEU A 96 -4.52 7.94 2.95
CA LEU A 96 -5.80 7.64 3.56
C LEU A 96 -5.60 6.55 4.61
N ILE A 97 -5.76 6.90 5.89
CA ILE A 97 -5.63 5.96 6.99
C ILE A 97 -7.00 5.38 7.32
N GLU A 98 -7.02 4.06 7.48
CA GLU A 98 -8.18 3.32 7.95
C GLU A 98 -7.97 2.93 9.41
N HIS A 99 -8.96 3.27 10.22
CA HIS A 99 -9.03 2.92 11.62
C HIS A 99 -9.94 1.70 11.78
N ARG A 100 -9.39 0.57 12.23
CA ARG A 100 -10.16 -0.67 12.50
C ARG A 100 -9.98 -1.09 13.95
N TYR A 101 -11.07 -1.50 14.59
CA TYR A 101 -10.98 -2.18 15.88
C TYR A 101 -10.64 -3.66 15.67
N LEU A 102 -9.59 -4.12 16.32
CA LEU A 102 -9.24 -5.52 16.42
C LEU A 102 -10.18 -6.25 17.38
N SER A 103 -10.13 -7.59 17.39
CA SER A 103 -11.02 -8.42 18.22
C SER A 103 -10.81 -8.25 19.72
N ASP A 104 -9.65 -7.74 20.12
CA ASP A 104 -9.26 -7.38 21.49
C ASP A 104 -9.77 -5.99 21.91
N GLY A 105 -10.36 -5.22 20.99
CA GLY A 105 -10.81 -3.84 21.20
C GLY A 105 -9.73 -2.79 20.96
N ASN A 106 -8.50 -3.18 20.61
CA ASN A 106 -7.45 -2.24 20.27
C ASN A 106 -7.70 -1.59 18.91
N LEU A 107 -7.37 -0.31 18.78
CA LEU A 107 -7.45 0.42 17.52
C LEU A 107 -6.21 0.12 16.68
N TRP A 108 -6.42 -0.39 15.47
CA TRP A 108 -5.39 -0.56 14.46
C TRP A 108 -5.52 0.53 13.40
N ASN A 109 -4.42 1.21 13.11
CA ASN A 109 -4.32 2.21 12.06
C ASN A 109 -3.50 1.63 10.92
N GLY A 110 -4.09 1.58 9.73
CA GLY A 110 -3.41 1.06 8.53
C GLY A 110 -3.57 1.97 7.33
N VAL A 111 -2.66 1.83 6.37
CA VAL A 111 -2.74 2.58 5.11
C VAL A 111 -3.80 1.94 4.23
N LYS A 112 -4.91 2.62 4.00
CA LYS A 112 -5.96 2.16 3.10
C LYS A 112 -5.54 2.37 1.65
N GLU A 113 -5.17 3.60 1.33
CA GLU A 113 -4.86 4.05 -0.02
C GLU A 113 -3.85 5.20 0.02
N VAL A 114 -2.99 5.26 -0.99
CA VAL A 114 -2.07 6.38 -1.22
C VAL A 114 -2.59 7.14 -2.43
N LEU A 115 -2.80 8.43 -2.26
CA LEU A 115 -3.33 9.36 -3.25
C LEU A 115 -2.23 10.34 -3.68
N PRO A 116 -2.25 10.79 -4.95
CA PRO A 116 -1.28 11.75 -5.42
C PRO A 116 -1.45 13.06 -4.67
N LEU A 117 -0.35 13.76 -4.40
CA LEU A 117 -0.44 15.15 -3.98
C LEU A 117 -1.05 15.92 -5.16
N LEU A 118 -2.26 16.45 -4.99
CA LEU A 118 -2.81 17.40 -5.95
C LEU A 118 -1.90 18.62 -5.92
N HIS A 119 -0.88 18.62 -6.77
CA HIS A 119 -0.28 19.87 -7.20
C HIS A 119 -1.43 20.62 -7.82
N ALA A 120 -1.79 21.76 -7.22
CA ALA A 120 -2.53 22.76 -7.94
C ALA A 120 -1.67 23.05 -9.16
N THR A 121 -1.95 22.38 -10.27
CA THR A 121 -1.38 22.77 -11.55
C THR A 121 -1.88 24.18 -11.72
N ASP A 122 -0.97 25.14 -11.56
CA ASP A 122 -1.12 26.52 -11.98
C ASP A 122 -1.30 26.52 -13.50
N ASN A 123 -2.43 25.97 -13.97
CA ASN A 123 -2.90 26.07 -15.34
C ASN A 123 -3.75 27.34 -15.46
N ASP A 124 -3.18 28.47 -15.03
CA ASP A 124 -3.62 29.81 -15.40
C ASP A 124 -2.82 30.33 -16.60
N THR A 125 -2.36 29.40 -17.46
CA THR A 125 -1.98 29.72 -18.84
C THR A 125 -2.95 29.00 -19.77
N LEU A 126 -4.14 29.60 -19.90
CA LEU A 126 -4.95 29.51 -21.10
C LEU A 126 -4.13 30.12 -22.26
N GLU A 127 -3.13 29.40 -22.77
CA GLU A 127 -2.66 29.70 -24.12
C GLU A 127 -3.76 29.27 -25.08
N VAL A 128 -4.59 30.25 -25.43
CA VAL A 128 -5.49 30.24 -26.57
C VAL A 128 -4.64 29.97 -27.80
N ILE A 129 -4.45 28.70 -28.16
CA ILE A 129 -3.90 28.33 -29.45
C ILE A 129 -5.00 28.66 -30.46
N PRO A 130 -4.82 29.66 -31.35
CA PRO A 130 -5.80 29.93 -32.39
C PRO A 130 -5.91 28.68 -33.28
N ALA A 131 -7.15 28.23 -33.46
CA ALA A 131 -7.50 27.09 -34.29
C ALA A 131 -6.92 27.25 -35.70
N ILE A 132 -5.85 26.54 -36.02
CA ILE A 132 -5.45 26.28 -37.41
C ILE A 132 -6.22 25.05 -37.85
N THR A 133 -7.38 25.30 -38.45
CA THR A 133 -8.23 24.32 -39.13
C THR A 133 -7.52 23.82 -40.39
N ASN A 134 -6.63 22.84 -40.26
CA ASN A 134 -6.18 22.08 -41.41
C ASN A 134 -7.14 20.91 -41.63
N SER A 135 -8.13 21.16 -42.49
CA SER A 135 -9.00 20.16 -43.08
C SER A 135 -8.16 19.19 -43.93
N VAL A 136 -7.77 18.06 -43.34
CA VAL A 136 -7.18 16.95 -44.10
C VAL A 136 -8.24 15.86 -44.21
N SER A 137 -8.57 15.56 -45.47
CA SER A 137 -9.58 14.62 -45.91
C SER A 137 -9.27 13.19 -45.45
N PRO A 138 -10.28 12.38 -45.07
CA PRO A 138 -10.08 10.98 -44.75
C PRO A 138 -9.83 10.19 -46.04
N SER A 139 -8.59 9.73 -46.23
CA SER A 139 -8.27 8.74 -47.26
C SER A 139 -8.48 7.35 -46.68
N THR A 140 -9.50 6.67 -47.20
CA THR A 140 -9.90 5.30 -46.89
C THR A 140 -8.76 4.33 -47.24
N MET A 141 -8.05 3.80 -46.24
CA MET A 141 -7.25 2.58 -46.43
C MET A 141 -7.90 1.43 -45.66
N ASP A 142 -8.47 0.55 -46.47
CA ASP A 142 -9.02 -0.75 -46.14
C ASP A 142 -7.87 -1.66 -45.64
N LEU A 143 -7.96 -2.11 -44.38
CA LEU A 143 -7.05 -3.09 -43.81
C LEU A 143 -7.83 -4.34 -43.42
N SER A 144 -7.85 -5.27 -44.38
CA SER A 144 -8.26 -6.66 -44.19
C SER A 144 -7.38 -7.36 -43.15
N ILE A 145 -7.93 -7.62 -41.96
CA ILE A 145 -7.29 -8.43 -40.92
C ILE A 145 -7.62 -9.90 -41.16
N PRO A 146 -6.64 -10.79 -41.40
CA PRO A 146 -6.90 -12.23 -41.46
C PRO A 146 -7.18 -12.80 -40.07
N SER A 147 -8.36 -13.42 -39.95
CA SER A 147 -8.84 -14.12 -38.76
C SER A 147 -8.04 -15.41 -38.53
N ILE A 148 -7.08 -15.38 -37.61
CA ILE A 148 -6.30 -16.57 -37.19
C ILE A 148 -7.05 -17.24 -36.03
N MET A 149 -7.87 -18.25 -36.37
CA MET A 149 -8.46 -19.17 -35.40
C MET A 149 -7.37 -20.06 -34.80
N LYS A 150 -6.86 -19.74 -33.61
CA LYS A 150 -6.05 -20.69 -32.82
C LYS A 150 -6.97 -21.59 -32.02
N LYS A 151 -7.11 -22.84 -32.48
CA LYS A 151 -7.71 -23.95 -31.71
C LYS A 151 -6.81 -24.29 -30.52
N THR A 152 -7.16 -23.80 -29.33
CA THR A 152 -6.54 -24.24 -28.09
C THR A 152 -7.14 -25.58 -27.68
N LYS A 153 -6.34 -26.64 -27.82
CA LYS A 153 -6.67 -28.01 -27.40
C LYS A 153 -6.64 -28.07 -25.87
N VAL A 154 -7.82 -28.04 -25.25
CA VAL A 154 -8.00 -28.28 -23.81
C VAL A 154 -7.67 -29.74 -23.52
N LEU A 155 -6.62 -29.98 -22.73
CA LEU A 155 -6.34 -31.30 -22.17
C LEU A 155 -7.16 -31.51 -20.89
N PRO A 156 -7.78 -32.69 -20.70
CA PRO A 156 -8.48 -33.00 -19.47
C PRO A 156 -7.48 -33.24 -18.34
N ILE A 157 -7.52 -32.41 -17.29
CA ILE A 157 -6.79 -32.65 -16.05
C ILE A 157 -7.52 -33.75 -15.30
N SER A 158 -7.11 -34.99 -15.55
CA SER A 158 -7.53 -36.15 -14.78
C SER A 158 -6.82 -36.19 -13.44
N GLY A 159 -7.60 -36.06 -12.36
CA GLY A 159 -7.40 -36.81 -11.12
C GLY A 159 -6.17 -36.48 -10.29
N ILE A 160 -6.35 -35.62 -9.28
CA ILE A 160 -5.58 -35.74 -8.04
C ILE A 160 -6.55 -36.23 -6.97
N LYS A 161 -6.50 -37.54 -6.77
CA LYS A 161 -7.17 -38.26 -5.69
C LYS A 161 -6.56 -37.84 -4.35
N SER A 162 -7.44 -37.48 -3.43
CA SER A 162 -7.39 -37.76 -1.98
C SER A 162 -6.06 -38.26 -1.40
N ALA A 163 -5.45 -37.45 -0.53
CA ALA A 163 -4.58 -37.94 0.53
C ALA A 163 -4.98 -37.26 1.85
N LEU A 164 -6.06 -37.78 2.43
CA LEU A 164 -6.41 -37.61 3.83
C LEU A 164 -5.45 -38.50 4.64
N ALA A 165 -4.45 -37.90 5.30
CA ALA A 165 -3.58 -38.62 6.22
C ALA A 165 -3.42 -37.84 7.53
N LYS A 166 -3.99 -38.44 8.58
CA LYS A 166 -3.77 -38.16 10.00
C LYS A 166 -2.27 -38.10 10.34
N ARG A 167 -1.84 -37.05 11.04
CA ARG A 167 -0.70 -37.07 11.99
C ARG A 167 -0.73 -35.76 12.77
N SER A 168 -1.13 -35.78 14.03
CA SER A 168 -0.39 -36.19 15.23
C SER A 168 0.04 -34.95 16.01
N GLN A 169 -0.49 -34.86 17.22
CA GLN A 169 -0.11 -33.99 18.32
C GLN A 169 1.28 -33.35 18.20
N ILE A 170 1.30 -32.03 18.04
CA ILE A 170 2.48 -31.22 18.33
C ILE A 170 2.24 -30.52 19.66
N LYS A 171 3.17 -30.83 20.55
CA LYS A 171 3.39 -30.33 21.89
C LYS A 171 3.25 -28.81 21.97
N SER A 172 2.68 -28.38 23.09
CA SER A 172 2.75 -27.05 23.67
C SER A 172 4.09 -26.35 23.41
N SER A 173 4.05 -25.25 22.65
CA SER A 173 5.12 -24.28 22.56
C SER A 173 5.11 -23.38 23.82
N PRO A 174 6.28 -22.92 24.30
CA PRO A 174 6.37 -21.99 25.41
C PRO A 174 5.79 -20.62 25.03
N SER A 175 5.06 -20.01 25.96
CA SER A 175 4.61 -18.62 25.85
C SER A 175 5.85 -17.72 25.78
N PHE A 176 6.04 -17.07 24.64
CA PHE A 176 6.90 -15.90 24.58
C PHE A 176 6.10 -14.74 25.17
N ASP A 177 6.40 -14.40 26.42
CA ASP A 177 6.05 -13.12 27.00
C ASP A 177 6.73 -12.03 26.15
N ALA A 178 5.95 -11.43 25.25
CA ALA A 178 6.30 -10.18 24.61
C ALA A 178 6.16 -9.08 25.66
N ALA A 179 7.14 -9.01 26.57
CA ALA A 179 7.38 -7.82 27.35
C ALA A 179 7.76 -6.70 26.37
N LEU A 180 6.79 -5.83 26.11
CA LEU A 180 6.99 -4.54 25.47
C LEU A 180 7.96 -3.74 26.35
N LEU A 181 9.21 -3.69 25.92
CA LEU A 181 10.23 -2.78 26.42
C LEU A 181 9.87 -1.38 25.90
N PHE A 182 8.98 -0.68 26.60
CA PHE A 182 8.87 0.79 26.49
C PHE A 182 9.94 1.36 27.43
N GLU A 183 11.11 1.70 26.89
CA GLU A 183 12.00 2.65 27.53
C GLU A 183 11.37 4.03 27.35
N SER A 184 10.65 4.48 28.37
CA SER A 184 10.27 5.89 28.52
C SER A 184 11.54 6.66 28.85
N ASP A 185 12.01 7.45 27.90
CA ASP A 185 13.07 8.44 28.12
C ASP A 185 12.48 9.58 28.96
N GLU A 186 12.72 9.50 30.27
CA GLU A 186 12.31 10.49 31.28
C GLU A 186 13.31 11.64 31.19
N SER A 187 12.98 12.64 30.38
CA SER A 187 13.76 13.88 30.29
C SER A 187 13.48 14.74 31.52
N ASP A 188 14.44 14.76 32.46
CA ASP A 188 14.50 15.65 33.62
C ASP A 188 14.52 17.12 33.16
N GLU A 189 13.45 17.87 33.45
CA GLU A 189 13.48 19.34 33.46
C GLU A 189 14.03 19.83 34.80
N SER A 190 15.32 20.16 34.84
CA SER A 190 15.91 20.90 35.96
C SER A 190 15.60 22.39 35.81
N GLU A 191 14.59 22.88 36.55
CA GLU A 191 14.40 24.30 36.85
C GLU A 191 15.55 24.81 37.74
N SER A 192 16.38 25.69 37.19
CA SER A 192 17.33 26.50 37.96
C SER A 192 16.63 27.75 38.49
N ASN A 193 16.30 27.75 39.78
CA ASN A 193 16.09 28.99 40.53
C ASN A 193 17.48 29.57 40.89
N GLU A 194 17.83 30.72 40.31
CA GLU A 194 18.88 31.59 40.84
C GLU A 194 18.24 32.73 41.64
N GLU A 195 18.88 33.01 42.79
CA GLU A 195 18.53 34.00 43.83
C GLU A 195 18.48 35.47 43.38
#